data_AF-A0A8T4AVZ7-F1
#
_entry.id   AF-A0A8T4AVZ7-F1
#
_cell.length_a   1.000
_cell.length_b   1.000
_cell.length_c   1.000
_cell.angle_alpha   90.00
_cell.angle_beta   90.00
_cell.angle_gamma   90.00
#
_symmetry.space_group_name_H-M   'P 1'
#
loop_
_entity.id
_entity.type
_entity.pdbx_description
1 polymer ?
#
loop_
_entity_poly.entity_id
_entity_poly.type
_entity_poly.pdbx_seq_one_letter_code
_entity_poly.pdbx_strand_id
1 'polypeptide(L)'
;MARPKQNSPEQFTSGEISYGTGISLRNLQYLRDNALTPTTANWTEWNKATNVYDMAGFVHFSMVGALLKSGLPLARSAKMVKELRWEFNEFEFGYMSGLSRQVFKGMPDYWTPDTDDYDFSFWLHHGIRKANYSGYSQKTAWDNDIILVVADQKYALTDIHIQTHGIGTIFGHHTIKSGPYPFCQFEEHGDGVIPIHEREEWETSEGQLQLLTEYRDALDNATGVTRVNLSLALRNCADQIHDLRMEKGGKIFSQ
;
A
#
# COMPACT_ATOMS: atom_id res chain seq x y z
N MET A 1 33.39 6.33 -10.74
CA MET A 1 32.56 6.37 -9.51
C MET A 1 31.26 7.08 -9.83
N ALA A 2 30.12 6.38 -9.84
CA ALA A 2 28.81 6.99 -10.09
C ALA A 2 28.42 7.86 -8.89
N ARG A 3 28.05 9.12 -9.14
CA ARG A 3 27.56 10.04 -8.09
C ARG A 3 26.23 9.51 -7.54
N PRO A 4 25.98 9.61 -6.21
CA PRO A 4 24.63 9.45 -5.67
C PRO A 4 23.72 10.46 -6.36
N LYS A 5 22.64 10.00 -7.00
CA LYS A 5 21.74 10.86 -7.79
C LYS A 5 20.67 11.57 -6.95
N GLN A 6 20.59 11.32 -5.64
CA GLN A 6 19.50 11.79 -4.80
C GLN A 6 20.02 12.63 -3.63
N ASN A 7 19.32 13.75 -3.40
CA ASN A 7 19.52 14.62 -2.23
C ASN A 7 18.64 14.19 -1.04
N SER A 8 17.56 13.41 -1.27
CA SER A 8 16.66 12.93 -0.22
C SER A 8 16.43 11.40 -0.32
N PRO A 9 16.55 10.64 0.79
CA PRO A 9 16.24 9.21 0.86
C PRO A 9 14.77 8.86 0.65
N GLU A 10 13.83 9.77 0.91
CA GLU A 10 12.38 9.55 0.74
C GLU A 10 11.90 9.88 -0.67
N GLN A 11 12.84 10.09 -1.59
CA GLN A 11 12.58 10.26 -3.01
C GLN A 11 12.92 8.99 -3.78
N PHE A 12 12.03 8.56 -4.65
CA PHE A 12 12.12 7.31 -5.39
C PHE A 12 12.06 7.58 -6.89
N THR A 13 13.10 7.17 -7.61
CA THR A 13 13.09 7.21 -9.08
C THR A 13 12.13 6.16 -9.65
N SER A 14 11.66 6.35 -10.88
CA SER A 14 10.94 5.29 -11.61
C SER A 14 11.70 3.96 -11.67
N GLY A 15 13.04 3.99 -11.67
CA GLY A 15 13.87 2.78 -11.65
C GLY A 15 13.81 2.02 -10.32
N GLU A 16 13.82 2.74 -9.19
CA GLU A 16 13.67 2.14 -7.86
C GLU A 16 12.25 1.61 -7.65
N ILE A 17 11.24 2.39 -8.03
CA ILE A 17 9.85 1.94 -8.02
C ILE A 17 9.69 0.69 -8.88
N SER A 18 10.23 0.69 -10.10
CA SER A 18 10.14 -0.48 -10.99
C SER A 18 10.77 -1.72 -10.36
N TYR A 19 11.94 -1.56 -9.72
CA TYR A 19 12.63 -2.64 -9.04
C TYR A 19 11.83 -3.21 -7.87
N GLY A 20 11.41 -2.37 -6.91
CA GLY A 20 10.72 -2.84 -5.70
C GLY A 20 9.31 -3.36 -5.95
N THR A 21 8.59 -2.77 -6.90
CA THR A 21 7.20 -3.13 -7.19
C THR A 21 7.08 -4.25 -8.22
N GLY A 22 8.08 -4.43 -9.08
CA GLY A 22 8.03 -5.32 -10.24
C GLY A 22 7.23 -4.76 -11.43
N ILE A 23 6.72 -3.52 -11.33
CA ILE A 23 6.07 -2.84 -12.46
C ILE A 23 7.14 -2.39 -13.44
N SER A 24 7.05 -2.79 -14.71
CA SER A 24 8.03 -2.35 -15.72
C SER A 24 8.02 -0.83 -15.91
N LEU A 25 9.15 -0.24 -16.32
CA LEU A 25 9.21 1.20 -16.64
C LEU A 25 8.18 1.61 -17.71
N ARG A 26 7.89 0.74 -18.69
CA ARG A 26 6.85 0.97 -19.70
C ARG A 26 5.45 1.01 -19.06
N ASN A 27 5.18 0.14 -18.10
CA ASN A 27 3.90 0.12 -17.39
C ASN A 27 3.76 1.33 -16.46
N LEU A 28 4.83 1.78 -15.80
CA LEU A 28 4.82 3.04 -15.04
C LEU A 28 4.52 4.24 -15.95
N GLN A 29 5.12 4.27 -17.14
CA GLN A 29 4.85 5.28 -18.15
C GLN A 29 3.38 5.26 -18.58
N TYR A 30 2.83 4.08 -18.86
CA TYR A 30 1.41 3.91 -19.19
C TYR A 30 0.49 4.44 -18.09
N LEU A 31 0.75 4.10 -16.83
CA LEU A 31 -0.07 4.58 -15.71
C LEU A 31 -0.07 6.11 -15.63
N ARG A 32 1.09 6.73 -15.83
CA ARG A 32 1.23 8.18 -15.82
C ARG A 32 0.43 8.84 -16.94
N ASP A 33 0.55 8.32 -18.15
CA ASP A 33 -0.09 8.89 -19.35
C ASP A 33 -1.62 8.80 -19.28
N ASN A 34 -2.14 7.89 -18.44
CA ASN A 34 -3.57 7.71 -18.18
C ASN A 34 -4.04 8.35 -16.86
N ALA A 35 -3.23 9.20 -16.22
CA ALA A 35 -3.55 9.85 -14.94
C ALA A 35 -3.93 8.86 -13.80
N LEU A 36 -3.30 7.68 -13.83
CA LEU A 36 -3.45 6.62 -12.83
C LEU A 36 -2.27 6.59 -11.82
N THR A 37 -1.48 7.65 -11.74
CA THR A 37 -0.35 7.76 -10.80
C THR A 37 -0.46 9.01 -9.94
N PRO A 38 0.08 9.00 -8.71
CA PRO A 38 0.30 10.22 -7.93
C PRO A 38 1.18 11.22 -8.68
N THR A 39 1.04 12.50 -8.30
CA THR A 39 1.83 13.59 -8.86
C THR A 39 3.31 13.37 -8.56
N THR A 40 4.18 13.59 -9.54
CA THR A 40 5.64 13.51 -9.34
C THR A 40 6.12 14.67 -8.47
N ALA A 41 6.97 14.38 -7.50
CA ALA A 41 7.71 15.39 -6.73
C ALA A 41 8.85 15.93 -7.61
N ASN A 42 8.52 16.82 -8.55
CA ASN A 42 9.53 17.48 -9.39
C ASN A 42 10.27 18.54 -8.57
N TRP A 43 11.17 18.10 -7.69
CA TRP A 43 12.09 18.99 -7.02
C TRP A 43 13.36 19.17 -7.85
N THR A 44 13.61 20.43 -8.21
CA THR A 44 14.78 21.01 -8.88
C THR A 44 14.80 21.05 -10.42
N GLU A 45 15.05 22.27 -10.91
CA GLU A 45 15.15 22.71 -12.31
C GLU A 45 16.22 21.98 -13.15
N TRP A 46 17.00 21.08 -12.55
CA TRP A 46 18.28 20.62 -13.09
C TRP A 46 18.25 19.19 -13.65
N ASN A 47 17.14 18.45 -13.50
CA ASN A 47 17.04 17.12 -14.11
C ASN A 47 15.60 16.70 -14.44
N LYS A 48 14.96 17.45 -15.36
CA LYS A 48 13.60 17.18 -15.89
C LYS A 48 13.41 15.79 -16.54
N ALA A 49 14.49 15.02 -16.71
CA ALA A 49 14.47 13.75 -17.43
C ALA A 49 14.08 12.54 -16.56
N THR A 50 14.13 12.64 -15.22
CA THR A 50 13.82 11.50 -14.34
C THR A 50 12.62 11.84 -13.47
N ASN A 51 11.53 11.07 -13.57
CA ASN A 51 10.41 11.21 -12.64
C ASN A 51 10.85 10.73 -11.26
N VAL A 52 10.57 11.56 -10.26
CA VAL A 52 10.81 11.28 -8.85
C VAL A 52 9.48 11.28 -8.12
N TYR A 53 9.31 10.33 -7.23
CA TYR A 53 8.12 10.13 -6.41
C TYR A 53 8.47 10.28 -4.94
N ASP A 54 7.56 10.83 -4.16
CA ASP A 54 7.63 10.90 -2.70
C ASP A 54 7.12 9.59 -2.07
N MET A 55 6.93 9.61 -0.74
CA MET A 55 6.40 8.47 -0.01
C MET A 55 5.00 8.06 -0.45
N ALA A 56 4.12 9.02 -0.76
CA ALA A 56 2.78 8.72 -1.27
C ALA A 56 2.83 7.98 -2.62
N GLY A 57 3.74 8.41 -3.50
CA GLY A 57 4.05 7.69 -4.73
C GLY A 57 4.58 6.28 -4.47
N PHE A 58 5.51 6.12 -3.54
CA PHE A 58 6.05 4.81 -3.15
C PHE A 58 4.95 3.86 -2.63
N VAL A 59 4.12 4.33 -1.69
CA VAL A 59 3.00 3.57 -1.12
C VAL A 59 2.03 3.14 -2.23
N HIS A 60 1.64 4.08 -3.09
CA HIS A 60 0.74 3.82 -4.21
C HIS A 60 1.30 2.73 -5.13
N PHE A 61 2.51 2.89 -5.67
CA PHE A 61 3.06 1.91 -6.60
C PHE A 61 3.34 0.55 -5.95
N SER A 62 3.68 0.52 -4.67
CA SER A 62 3.87 -0.72 -3.92
C SER A 62 2.59 -1.55 -3.90
N MET A 63 1.44 -0.92 -3.65
CA MET A 63 0.15 -1.61 -3.70
C MET A 63 -0.24 -2.00 -5.12
N VAL A 64 -0.02 -1.14 -6.12
CA VAL A 64 -0.31 -1.48 -7.52
C VAL A 64 0.51 -2.69 -7.95
N GLY A 65 1.79 -2.74 -7.56
CA GLY A 65 2.67 -3.88 -7.82
C GLY A 65 2.18 -5.15 -7.11
N ALA A 66 1.64 -5.02 -5.90
CA ALA A 66 1.07 -6.15 -5.15
C ALA A 66 -0.15 -6.76 -5.86
N LEU A 67 -1.10 -5.92 -6.27
CA LEU A 67 -2.30 -6.32 -7.01
C LEU A 67 -1.93 -6.89 -8.39
N LEU A 68 -0.95 -6.30 -9.07
CA LEU A 68 -0.46 -6.82 -10.35
C LEU A 68 0.15 -8.22 -10.19
N LYS A 69 0.99 -8.42 -9.15
CA LYS A 69 1.59 -9.72 -8.82
C LYS A 69 0.56 -10.77 -8.43
N SER A 70 -0.59 -10.36 -7.89
CA SER A 70 -1.70 -11.26 -7.59
C SER A 70 -2.57 -11.59 -8.81
N GLY A 71 -2.22 -11.09 -10.01
CA GLY A 71 -2.90 -11.39 -11.27
C GLY A 71 -3.98 -10.39 -11.68
N LEU A 72 -4.15 -9.27 -10.97
CA LEU A 72 -5.10 -8.24 -11.36
C LEU A 72 -4.56 -7.41 -12.54
N PRO A 73 -5.44 -6.95 -13.47
CA PRO A 73 -5.02 -6.09 -14.57
C PRO A 73 -4.42 -4.77 -14.08
N LEU A 74 -3.31 -4.32 -14.69
CA LEU A 74 -2.56 -3.12 -14.28
C LEU A 74 -3.43 -1.87 -14.07
N ALA A 75 -4.26 -1.53 -15.06
CA ALA A 75 -5.13 -0.35 -14.98
C ALA A 75 -6.17 -0.47 -13.86
N ARG A 76 -6.70 -1.70 -13.65
CA ARG A 76 -7.62 -2.00 -12.55
C ARG A 76 -6.91 -1.82 -11.21
N SER A 77 -5.73 -2.43 -11.04
CA SER A 77 -4.91 -2.28 -9.84
C SER A 77 -4.65 -0.82 -9.47
N ALA A 78 -4.29 0.02 -10.44
CA ALA A 78 -4.03 1.44 -10.18
C ALA A 78 -5.28 2.22 -9.77
N LYS A 79 -6.43 1.94 -10.39
CA LYS A 79 -7.73 2.50 -9.96
C LYS A 79 -8.07 2.07 -8.54
N MET A 80 -7.97 0.77 -8.23
CA MET A 80 -8.25 0.24 -6.89
C MET A 80 -7.41 0.93 -5.80
N VAL A 81 -6.10 1.13 -6.05
CA VAL A 81 -5.21 1.78 -5.10
C VAL A 81 -5.50 3.28 -4.97
N LYS A 82 -5.90 3.94 -6.06
CA LYS A 82 -6.35 5.33 -6.01
C LYS A 82 -7.54 5.47 -5.05
N GLU A 83 -8.46 4.52 -5.05
CA GLU A 83 -9.60 4.54 -4.13
C GLU A 83 -9.23 4.20 -2.70
N LEU A 84 -8.33 3.24 -2.48
CA LEU A 84 -7.83 2.96 -1.14
C LEU A 84 -7.24 4.22 -0.49
N ARG A 85 -6.59 5.08 -1.28
CA ARG A 85 -6.07 6.36 -0.80
C ARG A 85 -7.16 7.34 -0.34
N TRP A 86 -8.35 7.33 -0.93
CA TRP A 86 -9.44 8.20 -0.51
C TRP A 86 -10.06 7.75 0.82
N GLU A 87 -10.17 6.44 1.03
CA GLU A 87 -10.81 5.87 2.23
C GLU A 87 -9.92 5.94 3.48
N PHE A 88 -8.62 5.66 3.33
CA PHE A 88 -7.70 5.70 4.45
C PHE A 88 -7.25 7.15 4.72
N ASN A 89 -7.76 7.72 5.82
CA ASN A 89 -7.33 9.03 6.34
C ASN A 89 -5.79 9.13 6.46
N GLU A 90 -5.12 8.02 6.81
CA GLU A 90 -3.66 7.91 6.90
C GLU A 90 -3.09 6.96 5.82
N PHE A 91 -3.09 7.41 4.57
CA PHE A 91 -2.47 6.67 3.44
C PHE A 91 -0.94 6.84 3.39
N GLU A 92 -0.30 6.67 4.55
CA GLU A 92 1.13 6.88 4.74
C GLU A 92 1.88 5.55 4.88
N PHE A 93 3.20 5.57 4.70
CA PHE A 93 3.99 4.34 4.75
C PHE A 93 3.91 3.69 6.13
N GLY A 94 3.97 4.46 7.21
CA GLY A 94 3.87 3.94 8.58
C GLY A 94 2.62 3.12 8.85
N TYR A 95 1.45 3.70 8.59
CA TYR A 95 0.17 3.01 8.75
C TYR A 95 0.03 1.87 7.73
N MET A 96 0.24 2.11 6.44
CA MET A 96 -0.02 1.08 5.43
C MET A 96 0.94 -0.10 5.54
N SER A 97 2.19 0.09 5.96
CA SER A 97 3.17 -0.98 6.18
C SER A 97 2.99 -1.72 7.51
N GLY A 98 2.13 -1.23 8.41
CA GLY A 98 1.96 -1.77 9.76
C GLY A 98 3.10 -1.46 10.73
N LEU A 99 4.12 -0.69 10.32
CA LEU A 99 5.23 -0.31 11.18
C LEU A 99 4.78 0.58 12.35
N SER A 100 3.83 1.49 12.13
CA SER A 100 3.27 2.32 13.21
C SER A 100 2.42 1.53 14.20
N ARG A 101 1.95 0.34 13.81
CA ARG A 101 1.12 -0.57 14.63
C ARG A 101 1.95 -1.66 15.34
N GLN A 102 3.25 -1.73 15.06
CA GLN A 102 4.12 -2.79 15.56
C GLN A 102 4.93 -2.31 16.77
N VAL A 103 5.05 -3.16 17.80
CA VAL A 103 5.91 -2.90 18.95
C VAL A 103 7.28 -3.55 18.72
N PHE A 104 8.33 -2.73 18.69
CA PHE A 104 9.72 -3.19 18.56
C PHE A 104 10.43 -3.16 19.92
N LYS A 105 10.80 -4.34 20.44
CA LYS A 105 11.54 -4.43 21.72
C LYS A 105 13.01 -4.11 21.52
N GLY A 106 13.55 -3.16 22.28
CA GLY A 106 14.94 -2.73 22.10
C GLY A 106 15.15 -2.17 20.71
N MET A 107 14.38 -1.13 20.36
CA MET A 107 14.45 -0.48 19.05
C MET A 107 15.91 -0.22 18.69
N PRO A 108 16.35 -0.59 17.48
CA PRO A 108 17.67 -0.18 17.01
C PRO A 108 17.74 1.34 17.04
N ASP A 109 18.89 1.89 17.37
CA ASP A 109 19.13 3.32 17.21
C ASP A 109 19.15 3.63 15.71
N TYR A 110 18.32 4.56 15.27
CA TYR A 110 18.29 5.02 13.89
C TYR A 110 18.18 6.53 13.84
N TRP A 111 18.92 7.10 12.90
CA TRP A 111 18.91 8.52 12.67
C TRP A 111 17.70 8.90 11.81
N THR A 112 16.90 9.83 12.31
CA THR A 112 15.94 10.61 11.52
C THR A 112 16.54 12.00 11.31
N PRO A 113 16.39 12.62 10.13
CA PRO A 113 16.74 14.03 9.98
C PRO A 113 15.92 14.91 10.95
N ASP A 114 16.53 15.96 11.51
CA ASP A 114 15.94 16.88 12.50
C ASP A 114 14.88 17.84 11.88
N THR A 115 13.97 17.35 11.04
CA THR A 115 12.90 18.16 10.45
C THR A 115 11.57 17.41 10.47
N ASP A 116 10.48 18.13 10.72
CA ASP A 116 9.12 17.59 10.85
C ASP A 116 8.53 16.98 9.56
N ASP A 117 9.23 17.06 8.43
CA ASP A 117 8.75 16.68 7.09
C ASP A 117 9.06 15.23 6.66
N TYR A 118 9.67 14.40 7.52
CA TYR A 118 10.08 13.03 7.16
C TYR A 118 9.18 11.95 7.78
N ASP A 119 8.90 10.89 7.01
CA ASP A 119 8.13 9.75 7.53
C ASP A 119 9.01 8.93 8.48
N PHE A 120 8.79 9.11 9.79
CA PHE A 120 9.47 8.38 10.86
C PHE A 120 9.48 6.86 10.63
N SER A 121 8.38 6.30 10.09
CA SER A 121 8.28 4.85 9.88
C SER A 121 9.18 4.38 8.74
N PHE A 122 9.43 5.22 7.74
CA PHE A 122 10.41 4.93 6.69
C PHE A 122 11.82 4.81 7.27
N TRP A 123 12.20 5.74 8.14
CA TRP A 123 13.51 5.70 8.82
C TRP A 123 13.64 4.56 9.82
N LEU A 124 12.56 4.26 10.54
CA LEU A 124 12.48 3.08 11.40
C LEU A 124 12.72 1.80 10.57
N HIS A 125 12.06 1.64 9.41
CA HIS A 125 12.31 0.51 8.51
C HIS A 125 13.77 0.44 8.08
N HIS A 126 14.34 1.57 7.68
CA HIS A 126 15.74 1.64 7.30
C HIS A 126 16.67 1.20 8.44
N GLY A 127 16.45 1.71 9.65
CA GLY A 127 17.21 1.36 10.85
C GLY A 127 17.13 -0.12 11.19
N ILE A 128 15.92 -0.69 11.16
CA ILE A 128 15.66 -2.11 11.35
C ILE A 128 16.47 -2.96 10.35
N ARG A 129 16.47 -2.57 9.08
CA ARG A 129 17.22 -3.25 8.01
C ARG A 129 18.72 -3.13 8.20
N LYS A 130 19.23 -1.93 8.48
CA LYS A 130 20.66 -1.66 8.67
C LYS A 130 21.22 -2.41 9.89
N ALA A 131 20.46 -2.46 10.98
CA ALA A 131 20.87 -3.14 12.21
C ALA A 131 20.70 -4.67 12.16
N ASN A 132 20.14 -5.23 11.07
CA ASN A 132 19.73 -6.65 11.00
C ASN A 132 18.93 -7.07 12.24
N TYR A 133 17.95 -6.23 12.62
CA TYR A 133 17.19 -6.41 13.84
C TYR A 133 16.45 -7.77 13.84
N SER A 134 16.69 -8.57 14.88
CA SER A 134 16.21 -9.96 14.95
C SER A 134 14.69 -10.11 15.02
N GLY A 135 13.97 -9.07 15.47
CA GLY A 135 12.50 -9.06 15.49
C GLY A 135 11.86 -8.69 14.15
N TYR A 136 12.64 -8.44 13.10
CA TYR A 136 12.16 -8.19 11.75
C TYR A 136 12.63 -9.30 10.80
N SER A 137 11.67 -10.00 10.19
CA SER A 137 11.93 -10.98 9.13
C SER A 137 11.33 -10.49 7.83
N GLN A 138 12.17 -10.41 6.79
CA GLN A 138 11.71 -10.09 5.44
C GLN A 138 10.65 -11.11 4.97
N LYS A 139 9.76 -10.68 4.07
CA LYS A 139 8.76 -11.57 3.44
C LYS A 139 7.84 -12.30 4.42
N THR A 140 7.77 -11.84 5.66
CA THR A 140 6.98 -12.45 6.74
C THR A 140 5.80 -11.55 7.05
N ALA A 141 4.60 -12.13 7.04
CA ALA A 141 3.37 -11.44 7.40
C ALA A 141 3.31 -11.19 8.92
N TRP A 142 2.64 -10.12 9.33
CA TRP A 142 2.44 -9.75 10.73
C TRP A 142 0.98 -9.74 11.13
N ASP A 143 0.77 -9.90 12.44
CA ASP A 143 -0.53 -9.97 13.09
C ASP A 143 -1.36 -8.66 13.07
N ASN A 144 -1.00 -7.67 12.25
CA ASN A 144 -1.82 -6.49 11.99
C ASN A 144 -1.65 -5.96 10.55
N ASP A 145 -1.31 -6.84 9.61
CA ASP A 145 -1.15 -6.48 8.21
C ASP A 145 -2.49 -6.18 7.56
N ILE A 146 -2.60 -5.11 6.79
CA ILE A 146 -3.80 -4.84 6.01
C ILE A 146 -3.83 -5.78 4.81
N ILE A 147 -4.91 -6.56 4.70
CA ILE A 147 -5.19 -7.46 3.59
C ILE A 147 -6.34 -6.89 2.78
N LEU A 148 -6.14 -6.79 1.47
CA LEU A 148 -7.21 -6.60 0.52
C LEU A 148 -7.70 -7.96 0.02
N VAL A 149 -8.99 -8.23 0.18
CA VAL A 149 -9.67 -9.38 -0.37
C VAL A 149 -10.47 -8.91 -1.58
N VAL A 150 -10.28 -9.57 -2.72
CA VAL A 150 -10.96 -9.23 -3.97
C VAL A 150 -11.70 -10.48 -4.47
N ALA A 151 -13.02 -10.40 -4.50
CA ALA A 151 -13.93 -11.46 -4.94
C ALA A 151 -14.42 -11.19 -6.37
N ASP A 152 -14.23 -12.17 -7.27
CA ASP A 152 -14.56 -12.13 -8.70
C ASP A 152 -14.07 -10.86 -9.43
N GLN A 153 -12.97 -10.28 -8.95
CA GLN A 153 -12.45 -8.96 -9.33
C GLN A 153 -13.44 -7.80 -9.09
N LYS A 154 -14.66 -8.07 -8.63
CA LYS A 154 -15.78 -7.13 -8.56
C LYS A 154 -15.96 -6.53 -7.17
N TYR A 155 -15.76 -7.29 -6.11
CA TYR A 155 -15.95 -6.81 -4.75
C TYR A 155 -14.61 -6.76 -4.04
N ALA A 156 -14.25 -5.59 -3.50
CA ALA A 156 -13.10 -5.44 -2.64
C ALA A 156 -13.53 -5.29 -1.18
N LEU A 157 -12.78 -5.93 -0.31
CA LEU A 157 -12.97 -5.90 1.14
C LEU A 157 -11.60 -5.75 1.81
N THR A 158 -11.54 -5.05 2.94
CA THR A 158 -10.31 -4.87 3.72
C THR A 158 -10.40 -5.64 5.03
N ASP A 159 -9.32 -6.33 5.37
CA ASP A 159 -9.17 -7.07 6.61
C ASP A 159 -7.84 -6.72 7.28
N ILE A 160 -7.76 -6.86 8.60
CA ILE A 160 -6.50 -6.75 9.34
C ILE A 160 -6.08 -8.17 9.72
N HIS A 161 -4.98 -8.64 9.12
CA HIS A 161 -4.37 -9.94 9.31
C HIS A 161 -4.14 -10.19 10.80
N ILE A 162 -4.61 -11.34 11.30
CA ILE A 162 -4.34 -11.91 12.63
C ILE A 162 -4.41 -10.90 13.79
N GLN A 163 -5.57 -10.26 13.99
CA GLN A 163 -6.10 -10.29 15.36
C GLN A 163 -7.28 -11.24 15.41
N THR A 164 -7.13 -12.23 16.30
CA THR A 164 -8.20 -12.96 16.99
C THR A 164 -9.60 -12.49 16.65
N HIS A 165 -10.25 -13.22 15.76
CA HIS A 165 -11.69 -13.14 15.55
C HIS A 165 -12.37 -13.28 16.90
N GLY A 166 -13.10 -12.25 17.34
CA GLY A 166 -13.81 -12.33 18.61
C GLY A 166 -14.62 -11.09 18.96
N ILE A 167 -14.18 -9.91 18.53
CA ILE A 167 -14.94 -8.69 18.79
C ILE A 167 -15.91 -8.49 17.62
N GLY A 168 -17.18 -8.76 17.86
CA GLY A 168 -18.22 -8.42 16.90
C GLY A 168 -18.22 -6.91 16.66
N THR A 169 -18.34 -6.48 15.41
CA THR A 169 -18.43 -5.05 15.09
C THR A 169 -19.86 -4.57 15.29
N ILE A 170 -20.02 -3.39 15.87
CA ILE A 170 -21.33 -2.78 16.11
C ILE A 170 -21.65 -1.85 14.93
N PHE A 171 -22.74 -2.15 14.23
CA PHE A 171 -23.35 -1.31 13.21
C PHE A 171 -24.74 -0.88 13.70
N GLY A 172 -24.86 0.38 14.13
CA GLY A 172 -26.05 0.86 14.82
C GLY A 172 -26.35 0.04 16.09
N HIS A 173 -27.50 -0.64 16.12
CA HIS A 173 -27.92 -1.51 17.24
C HIS A 173 -27.55 -3.00 17.05
N HIS A 174 -26.83 -3.34 15.99
CA HIS A 174 -26.54 -4.73 15.62
C HIS A 174 -25.07 -5.07 15.78
N THR A 175 -24.78 -6.23 16.38
CA THR A 175 -23.42 -6.78 16.46
C THR A 175 -23.24 -7.86 15.41
N ILE A 176 -22.30 -7.68 14.49
CA ILE A 176 -21.98 -8.67 13.45
C ILE A 176 -20.70 -9.44 13.81
N LYS A 177 -20.64 -10.75 13.49
CA LYS A 177 -19.39 -11.53 13.60
C LYS A 177 -18.28 -10.87 12.78
N SER A 178 -17.07 -10.81 13.35
CA SER A 178 -15.89 -10.24 12.71
C SER A 178 -15.60 -10.91 11.36
N GLY A 179 -15.29 -10.11 10.34
CA GLY A 179 -14.92 -10.52 8.99
C GLY A 179 -14.43 -9.31 8.19
N PRO A 180 -13.95 -9.49 6.95
CA PRO A 180 -13.42 -8.38 6.15
C PRO A 180 -14.51 -7.32 5.92
N TYR A 181 -14.15 -6.05 6.11
CA TYR A 181 -15.06 -4.93 5.93
C TYR A 181 -15.28 -4.66 4.44
N PRO A 182 -16.52 -4.42 4.00
CA PRO A 182 -16.78 -3.91 2.66
C PRO A 182 -15.92 -2.68 2.42
N PHE A 183 -15.21 -2.67 1.29
CA PHE A 183 -14.42 -1.52 0.88
C PHE A 183 -15.13 -0.82 -0.28
N CYS A 184 -15.22 -1.48 -1.43
CA CYS A 184 -16.00 -0.97 -2.53
C CYS A 184 -16.41 -2.08 -3.50
N GLN A 185 -17.43 -1.76 -4.29
CA GLN A 185 -17.83 -2.55 -5.44
C GLN A 185 -17.29 -1.87 -6.68
N PHE A 186 -16.82 -2.68 -7.60
CA PHE A 186 -16.37 -2.29 -8.91
C PHE A 186 -17.48 -2.58 -9.92
N GLU A 187 -17.95 -1.54 -10.58
CA GLU A 187 -18.84 -1.65 -11.73
C GLU A 187 -18.05 -1.59 -13.03
N GLU A 188 -18.51 -2.36 -14.02
CA GLU A 188 -18.02 -2.24 -15.38
C GLU A 188 -18.74 -1.08 -16.06
N HIS A 189 -17.99 -0.07 -16.51
CA HIS A 189 -18.54 1.07 -17.21
C HIS A 189 -17.63 1.44 -18.40
N GLY A 190 -18.10 1.14 -19.61
CA GLY A 190 -17.31 1.32 -20.84
C GLY A 190 -15.99 0.54 -20.78
N ASP A 191 -14.86 1.20 -21.10
CA ASP A 191 -13.52 0.60 -21.09
C ASP A 191 -12.88 0.54 -19.68
N GLY A 192 -13.66 0.73 -18.62
CA GLY A 192 -13.14 0.94 -17.28
C GLY A 192 -13.96 0.30 -16.17
N VAL A 193 -13.26 -0.06 -15.11
CA VAL A 193 -13.84 -0.32 -13.80
C VAL A 193 -14.04 1.01 -13.08
N ILE A 194 -15.23 1.25 -12.53
CA ILE A 194 -15.54 2.42 -11.67
C ILE A 194 -15.87 1.92 -10.26
N PRO A 195 -15.26 2.48 -9.22
CA PRO A 195 -15.66 2.25 -7.84
C PRO A 195 -17.02 2.91 -7.55
N ILE A 196 -17.92 2.20 -6.87
CA ILE A 196 -19.17 2.77 -6.39
C ILE A 196 -18.97 3.21 -4.94
N HIS A 197 -18.95 4.53 -4.71
CA HIS A 197 -18.79 5.14 -3.38
C HIS A 197 -20.13 5.47 -2.72
N GLU A 198 -21.06 6.02 -3.50
CA GLU A 198 -22.33 6.55 -3.01
C GLU A 198 -23.41 5.48 -3.16
N ARG A 199 -23.54 4.62 -2.15
CA ARG A 199 -24.85 4.07 -1.84
C ARG A 199 -25.37 4.87 -0.65
N GLU A 200 -26.42 5.67 -0.86
CA GLU A 200 -27.12 6.45 0.19
C GLU A 200 -27.43 5.60 1.45
N GLU A 201 -27.52 4.28 1.26
CA GLU A 201 -27.72 3.26 2.27
C GLU A 201 -26.61 3.15 3.34
N TRP A 202 -25.39 3.61 3.08
CA TRP A 202 -24.29 3.58 4.06
C TRP A 202 -24.57 4.43 5.30
N GLU A 203 -25.52 5.36 5.27
CA GLU A 203 -25.85 6.20 6.42
C GLU A 203 -26.97 5.63 7.31
N THR A 204 -27.65 4.57 6.88
CA THR A 204 -28.75 3.93 7.64
C THR A 204 -28.33 2.58 8.19
N SER A 205 -28.76 2.25 9.43
CA SER A 205 -28.42 0.95 10.03
C SER A 205 -28.98 -0.24 9.24
N GLU A 206 -30.14 -0.10 8.59
CA GLU A 206 -30.71 -1.17 7.76
C GLU A 206 -30.01 -1.30 6.41
N GLY A 207 -29.70 -0.18 5.73
CA GLY A 207 -28.96 -0.18 4.47
C GLY A 207 -27.53 -0.72 4.63
N GLN A 208 -26.83 -0.32 5.69
CA GLN A 208 -25.51 -0.88 6.04
C GLN A 208 -25.53 -2.41 6.22
N LEU A 209 -26.56 -2.96 6.87
CA LEU A 209 -26.69 -4.41 7.07
C LEU A 209 -26.98 -5.16 5.77
N GLN A 210 -27.78 -4.58 4.87
CA GLN A 210 -28.04 -5.16 3.55
C GLN A 210 -26.75 -5.19 2.73
N LEU A 211 -25.96 -4.11 2.74
CA LEU A 211 -24.66 -4.07 2.09
C LEU A 211 -23.70 -5.10 2.67
N LEU A 212 -23.59 -5.19 3.99
CA LEU A 212 -22.76 -6.21 4.64
C LEU A 212 -23.17 -7.63 4.23
N THR A 213 -24.47 -7.88 4.09
CA THR A 213 -24.98 -9.16 3.59
C THR A 213 -24.59 -9.38 2.13
N GLU A 214 -24.78 -8.38 1.26
CA GLU A 214 -24.37 -8.47 -0.15
C GLU A 214 -22.88 -8.79 -0.31
N TYR A 215 -22.01 -8.11 0.43
CA TYR A 215 -20.56 -8.34 0.34
C TYR A 215 -20.14 -9.71 0.90
N ARG A 216 -20.83 -10.20 1.93
CA ARG A 216 -20.61 -11.56 2.46
C ARG A 216 -21.06 -12.61 1.48
N ASP A 217 -22.26 -12.47 0.94
CA ASP A 217 -22.80 -13.38 -0.06
C ASP A 217 -21.93 -13.36 -1.32
N ALA A 218 -21.45 -12.19 -1.74
CA ALA A 218 -20.52 -12.06 -2.85
C ALA A 218 -19.19 -12.78 -2.57
N LEU A 219 -18.66 -12.70 -1.36
CA LEU A 219 -17.43 -13.40 -0.96
C LEU A 219 -17.63 -14.92 -0.90
N ASP A 220 -18.74 -15.38 -0.32
CA ASP A 220 -19.05 -16.80 -0.11
C ASP A 220 -19.39 -17.50 -1.44
N ASN A 221 -20.03 -16.80 -2.36
CA ASN A 221 -20.42 -17.33 -3.67
C ASN A 221 -19.39 -17.03 -4.80
N ALA A 222 -18.27 -16.39 -4.48
CA ALA A 222 -17.28 -16.00 -5.48
C ALA A 222 -16.67 -17.20 -6.20
N THR A 223 -16.58 -17.12 -7.52
CA THR A 223 -15.87 -18.13 -8.33
C THR A 223 -14.35 -18.05 -8.16
N GLY A 224 -13.83 -16.86 -7.85
CA GLY A 224 -12.42 -16.63 -7.59
C GLY A 224 -12.20 -15.56 -6.52
N VAL A 225 -11.30 -15.84 -5.59
CA VAL A 225 -10.92 -14.92 -4.52
C VAL A 225 -9.42 -14.68 -4.54
N THR A 226 -9.03 -13.41 -4.56
CA THR A 226 -7.64 -12.98 -4.46
C THR A 226 -7.43 -12.30 -3.11
N ARG A 227 -6.42 -12.73 -2.35
CA ARG A 227 -6.02 -12.09 -1.09
C ARG A 227 -4.64 -11.47 -1.26
N VAL A 228 -4.54 -10.17 -0.99
CA VAL A 228 -3.31 -9.40 -1.16
C VAL A 228 -2.96 -8.72 0.15
N ASN A 229 -1.86 -9.15 0.76
CA ASN A 229 -1.31 -8.50 1.94
C ASN A 229 -0.60 -7.20 1.51
N LEU A 230 -1.29 -6.07 1.66
CA LEU A 230 -0.81 -4.75 1.26
C LEU A 230 0.37 -4.32 2.13
N SER A 231 0.27 -4.51 3.46
CA SER A 231 1.33 -4.11 4.39
C SER A 231 2.65 -4.82 4.12
N LEU A 232 2.60 -6.14 3.92
CA LEU A 232 3.77 -6.92 3.55
C LEU A 232 4.31 -6.52 2.18
N ALA A 233 3.45 -6.15 1.22
CA ALA A 233 3.91 -5.70 -0.08
C ALA A 233 4.70 -4.38 0.01
N LEU A 234 4.26 -3.43 0.84
CA LEU A 234 5.01 -2.20 1.13
C LEU A 234 6.37 -2.51 1.76
N ARG A 235 6.39 -3.35 2.80
CA ARG A 235 7.64 -3.74 3.47
C ARG A 235 8.60 -4.44 2.50
N ASN A 236 8.10 -5.37 1.68
CA ASN A 236 8.91 -6.06 0.67
C ASN A 236 9.44 -5.13 -0.43
N CYS A 237 8.66 -4.11 -0.81
CA CYS A 237 9.09 -3.10 -1.77
C CYS A 237 10.22 -2.24 -1.16
N ALA A 238 10.04 -1.80 0.09
CA ALA A 238 11.04 -1.04 0.83
C ALA A 238 12.32 -1.86 1.03
N ASP A 239 12.21 -3.14 1.38
CA ASP A 239 13.33 -4.09 1.49
C ASP A 239 14.14 -4.17 0.19
N GLN A 240 13.45 -4.34 -0.95
CA GLN A 240 14.11 -4.42 -2.26
C GLN A 240 14.81 -3.12 -2.65
N ILE A 241 14.17 -1.97 -2.42
CA ILE A 241 14.79 -0.66 -2.70
C ILE A 241 15.98 -0.42 -1.76
N HIS A 242 15.86 -0.80 -0.49
CA HIS A 242 16.97 -0.74 0.47
C HIS A 242 18.17 -1.53 -0.07
N ASP A 243 17.97 -2.81 -0.42
CA ASP A 243 19.03 -3.68 -0.93
C ASP A 243 19.65 -3.10 -2.21
N LEU A 244 18.84 -2.60 -3.14
CA LEU A 244 19.29 -1.92 -4.36
C LEU A 244 20.18 -0.70 -4.08
N ARG A 245 19.80 0.11 -3.09
CA ARG A 245 20.54 1.33 -2.71
C ARG A 245 21.86 0.99 -2.02
N MET A 246 21.89 -0.06 -1.20
CA MET A 246 23.09 -0.56 -0.55
C MET A 246 24.08 -1.13 -1.59
N GLU A 247 23.60 -1.94 -2.54
CA GLU A 247 24.42 -2.48 -3.64
C GLU A 247 25.04 -1.39 -4.52
N LYS A 248 24.30 -0.31 -4.78
CA LYS A 248 24.78 0.83 -5.60
C LYS A 248 25.70 1.79 -4.86
N GLY A 249 26.02 1.55 -3.58
CA GLY A 249 26.89 2.39 -2.77
C GLY A 249 26.28 3.76 -2.46
N GLY A 250 24.96 3.83 -2.27
CA GLY A 250 24.27 5.07 -1.92
C GLY A 250 24.80 5.67 -0.62
N LYS A 251 25.40 6.87 -0.69
CA LYS A 251 25.93 7.61 0.48
C LYS A 251 24.88 7.99 1.53
N ILE A 252 23.60 7.87 1.20
CA ILE A 252 22.48 8.36 2.01
C ILE A 252 22.30 7.56 3.30
N PHE A 253 22.79 6.32 3.33
CA PHE A 253 22.63 5.39 4.46
C PHE A 253 23.94 4.97 5.12
N SER A 254 25.08 5.51 4.66
CA SER A 254 26.43 5.10 5.04
C SER A 254 27.03 5.85 6.24
N GLN A 255 26.20 6.51 7.05
CA GLN A 255 26.60 7.01 8.37
C GLN A 255 25.92 6.15 9.42
#